data_AF-A0A9D1U531-F1
#
_entry.id   AF-A0A9D1U531-F1
#
_cell.length_a   1.000
_cell.length_b   1.000
_cell.length_c   1.000
_cell.angle_alpha   90.00
_cell.angle_beta   90.00
_cell.angle_gamma   90.00
#
_symmetry.space_group_name_H-M   'P 1'
#
loop_
_entity.id
_entity.type
_entity.pdbx_description
1 polymer ?
#
loop_
_entity_poly.entity_id
_entity_poly.type
_entity_poly.pdbx_seq_one_letter_code
_entity_poly.pdbx_strand_id
1 'polypeptide(L)'
;MSMNELSQHILAVGSESKLAVTNLALQKVMYFSIRKYLKEHDPDEFIEEVYDTPFQTWQYGPVVPEIYFKFSVFGSMPIANLGKYKNQYAVFDDEIKKLLQENVFDLVGRSHQQSFWQKNRADGKNIDACYNLSNISDD
;
A
#
# COMPACT_ATOMS: atom_id res chain seq x y z
N MET A 1 0.72 14.15 -6.05
CA MET A 1 0.13 13.35 -4.96
C MET A 1 1.15 12.35 -4.48
N SER A 2 1.48 12.43 -3.21
CA SER A 2 2.57 11.72 -2.54
C SER A 2 2.32 10.21 -2.46
N MET A 3 1.07 9.76 -2.32
CA MET A 3 0.74 8.33 -2.43
C MET A 3 1.00 7.78 -3.83
N ASN A 4 0.72 8.57 -4.88
CA ASN A 4 1.10 8.18 -6.23
C ASN A 4 2.62 8.16 -6.41
N GLU A 5 3.37 9.07 -5.76
CA GLU A 5 4.84 9.04 -5.79
C GLU A 5 5.39 7.81 -5.06
N LEU A 6 4.84 7.43 -3.91
CA LEU A 6 5.15 6.16 -3.25
C LEU A 6 4.85 4.97 -4.16
N SER A 7 3.74 4.97 -4.89
CA SER A 7 3.44 3.91 -5.86
C SER A 7 4.49 3.80 -6.98
N GLN A 8 4.96 4.93 -7.49
CA GLN A 8 6.03 4.97 -8.50
C GLN A 8 7.36 4.50 -7.92
N HIS A 9 7.62 4.84 -6.66
CA HIS A 9 8.82 4.42 -5.96
C HIS A 9 8.85 2.90 -5.75
N ILE A 10 7.74 2.30 -5.31
CA ILE A 10 7.60 0.84 -5.18
C ILE A 10 7.84 0.13 -6.52
N LEU A 11 7.29 0.66 -7.61
CA LEU A 11 7.54 0.10 -8.95
C LEU A 11 9.02 0.17 -9.35
N ALA A 12 9.71 1.26 -9.00
CA ALA A 12 11.16 1.40 -9.24
C ALA A 12 11.98 0.40 -8.44
N VAL A 13 11.71 0.29 -7.13
CA VAL A 13 12.38 -0.68 -6.26
C VAL A 13 12.16 -2.12 -6.73
N GLY A 14 10.92 -2.44 -7.14
CA GLY A 14 10.57 -3.74 -7.72
C GLY A 14 11.34 -4.01 -9.02
N SER A 15 11.36 -3.04 -9.94
CA SER A 15 12.10 -3.12 -11.20
C SER A 15 13.60 -3.35 -10.99
N GLU A 16 14.24 -2.53 -10.15
CA GLU A 16 15.67 -2.64 -9.83
C GLU A 16 16.02 -3.98 -9.16
N SER A 17 15.11 -4.49 -8.32
CA SER A 17 15.27 -5.76 -7.62
C SER A 17 14.80 -6.98 -8.43
N LYS A 18 14.34 -6.78 -9.67
CA LYS A 18 13.74 -7.82 -10.54
C LYS A 18 12.55 -8.55 -9.90
N LEU A 19 11.77 -7.84 -9.08
CA LEU A 19 10.55 -8.32 -8.44
C LEU A 19 9.33 -7.80 -9.21
N ALA A 20 8.45 -8.71 -9.63
CA ALA A 20 7.25 -8.35 -10.34
C ALA A 20 6.22 -7.71 -9.40
N VAL A 21 5.64 -6.58 -9.82
CA VAL A 21 4.62 -5.87 -9.04
C VAL A 21 3.28 -5.96 -9.78
N THR A 22 2.29 -6.64 -9.21
CA THR A 22 0.90 -6.62 -9.72
C THR A 22 0.13 -5.47 -9.09
N ASN A 23 -1.05 -5.13 -9.64
CA ASN A 23 -1.90 -4.08 -9.06
C ASN A 23 -2.30 -4.41 -7.60
N LEU A 24 -2.62 -5.67 -7.31
CA LEU A 24 -2.95 -6.09 -5.95
C LEU A 24 -1.72 -6.00 -5.02
N ALA A 25 -0.55 -6.45 -5.48
CA ALA A 25 0.68 -6.36 -4.70
C ALA A 25 1.03 -4.91 -4.38
N LEU A 26 0.92 -3.99 -5.35
CA LEU A 26 1.18 -2.57 -5.16
C LEU A 26 0.33 -1.99 -4.01
N GLN A 27 -0.96 -2.31 -3.96
CA GLN A 27 -1.85 -1.85 -2.87
C GLN A 27 -1.43 -2.40 -1.51
N LYS A 28 -1.06 -3.68 -1.44
CA LYS A 28 -0.63 -4.31 -0.18
C LYS A 28 0.71 -3.76 0.29
N VAL A 29 1.67 -3.60 -0.62
CA VAL A 29 2.99 -3.05 -0.31
C VAL A 29 2.89 -1.62 0.19
N MET A 30 2.13 -0.74 -0.49
CA MET A 30 1.89 0.63 -0.02
C MET A 30 1.36 0.65 1.42
N TYR A 31 0.33 -0.14 1.71
CA TYR A 31 -0.29 -0.19 3.04
C TYR A 31 0.70 -0.67 4.11
N PHE A 32 1.38 -1.79 3.87
CA PHE A 32 2.29 -2.36 4.87
C PHE A 32 3.59 -1.55 5.04
N SER A 33 4.08 -0.87 4.01
CA SER A 33 5.22 0.05 4.11
C SER A 33 4.89 1.24 5.03
N ILE A 34 3.74 1.89 4.83
CA ILE A 34 3.29 2.99 5.70
C ILE A 34 3.06 2.49 7.13
N ARG A 35 2.41 1.33 7.28
CA ARG A 35 2.16 0.73 8.60
C ARG A 35 3.44 0.39 9.34
N LYS A 36 4.44 -0.16 8.65
CA LYS A 36 5.74 -0.48 9.24
C LYS A 36 6.41 0.78 9.78
N TYR A 37 6.42 1.85 8.98
CA TYR A 37 6.95 3.14 9.39
C TYR A 37 6.26 3.67 10.64
N LEU A 38 4.93 3.69 10.67
CA LEU A 38 4.14 4.14 11.84
C LEU A 38 4.29 3.27 13.09
N LYS A 39 4.87 2.06 12.98
CA LYS A 39 5.20 1.21 14.13
C LYS A 39 6.60 1.46 14.69
N GLU A 40 7.47 2.04 13.88
CA GLU A 40 8.86 2.33 14.24
C GLU A 40 9.05 3.81 14.62
N HIS A 41 8.12 4.66 14.19
CA HIS A 41 8.14 6.11 14.36
C HIS A 41 6.76 6.60 14.80
N ASP A 42 6.75 7.61 15.67
CA ASP A 42 5.55 8.40 15.87
C ASP A 42 5.19 9.13 14.55
N PRO A 43 3.90 9.40 14.26
CA PRO A 43 3.51 10.16 13.09
C PRO A 43 4.23 11.53 13.04
N ASP A 44 4.96 11.77 11.96
CA ASP A 44 5.70 13.00 11.69
C ASP A 44 5.25 13.68 10.39
N GLU A 45 5.79 14.87 10.12
CA GLU A 45 5.45 15.65 8.92
C GLU A 45 5.71 14.85 7.63
N PHE A 46 6.75 14.01 7.61
CA PHE A 46 7.05 13.17 6.44
C PHE A 46 5.91 12.20 6.15
N ILE A 47 5.46 11.40 7.11
CA ILE A 47 4.42 10.40 6.83
C ILE A 47 3.05 11.04 6.58
N GLU A 48 2.78 12.19 7.21
CA GLU A 48 1.59 13.00 6.92
C GLU A 48 1.59 13.52 5.48
N GLU A 49 2.74 13.97 4.96
CA GLU A 49 2.89 14.36 3.56
C GLU A 49 2.80 13.18 2.60
N VAL A 50 3.36 12.02 2.97
CA VAL A 50 3.28 10.80 2.14
C VAL A 50 1.84 10.33 2.01
N TYR A 51 1.08 10.30 3.11
CA TYR A 51 -0.28 9.78 3.18
C TYR A 51 -1.35 10.82 2.84
N ASP A 52 -1.23 11.43 1.66
CA ASP A 52 -2.16 12.46 1.18
C ASP A 52 -3.52 11.92 0.72
N THR A 53 -3.59 10.62 0.41
CA THR A 53 -4.79 9.97 -0.12
C THR A 53 -5.13 8.75 0.73
N PRO A 54 -6.34 8.68 1.32
CA PRO A 54 -6.64 7.63 2.26
C PRO A 54 -6.85 6.27 1.58
N PHE A 55 -6.45 5.19 2.27
CA PHE A 55 -6.93 3.86 1.94
C PHE A 55 -8.43 3.74 2.25
N GLN A 56 -9.12 2.92 1.48
CA GLN A 56 -10.50 2.49 1.71
C GLN A 56 -10.55 0.99 2.02
N THR A 57 -11.63 0.57 2.66
CA THR A 57 -11.88 -0.82 3.05
C THR A 57 -12.49 -1.64 1.91
N TRP A 58 -11.64 -2.28 1.11
CA TRP A 58 -12.08 -3.11 -0.01
C TRP A 58 -12.05 -4.60 0.34
N GLN A 59 -12.68 -5.43 -0.50
CA GLN A 59 -12.76 -6.88 -0.33
C GLN A 59 -11.39 -7.53 -0.08
N TYR A 60 -10.35 -7.10 -0.80
CA TYR A 60 -8.99 -7.62 -0.67
C TYR A 60 -8.11 -6.77 0.28
N GLY A 61 -8.73 -6.06 1.23
CA GLY A 61 -8.03 -5.23 2.21
C GLY A 61 -8.00 -3.74 1.85
N PRO A 62 -7.13 -2.96 2.50
CA PRO A 62 -6.94 -1.53 2.24
C PRO A 62 -6.54 -1.25 0.78
N VAL A 63 -7.17 -0.28 0.14
CA VAL A 63 -6.90 0.12 -1.25
C VAL A 63 -6.99 1.64 -1.40
N VAL A 64 -6.05 2.27 -2.10
CA VAL A 64 -6.22 3.64 -2.62
C VAL A 64 -6.88 3.54 -4.01
N PRO A 65 -8.16 3.93 -4.17
CA PRO A 65 -8.92 3.67 -5.40
C PRO A 65 -8.29 4.31 -6.63
N GLU A 66 -7.79 5.53 -6.52
CA GLU A 66 -7.20 6.24 -7.65
C GLU A 66 -6.00 5.48 -8.24
N ILE A 67 -5.11 4.99 -7.36
CA ILE A 67 -3.94 4.19 -7.77
C ILE A 67 -4.38 2.83 -8.29
N TYR A 68 -5.40 2.22 -7.68
CA TYR A 68 -5.93 0.93 -8.14
C TYR A 68 -6.48 1.04 -9.56
N PHE A 69 -7.31 2.04 -9.84
CA PHE A 69 -7.90 2.22 -11.16
C PHE A 69 -6.84 2.59 -12.20
N LYS A 70 -5.83 3.37 -11.83
CA LYS A 70 -4.68 3.69 -12.70
C LYS A 70 -3.95 2.45 -13.23
N PHE A 71 -3.80 1.41 -12.41
CA PHE A 71 -3.13 0.17 -12.79
C PHE A 71 -4.09 -1.01 -13.03
N SER A 72 -5.40 -0.78 -13.02
CA SER A 72 -6.43 -1.83 -13.17
C SER A 72 -6.37 -2.56 -14.51
N VAL A 73 -5.90 -1.88 -15.57
CA VAL A 73 -5.74 -2.45 -16.91
C VAL A 73 -4.80 -3.67 -16.95
N PHE A 74 -3.87 -3.78 -15.98
CA PHE A 74 -2.96 -4.91 -15.88
C PHE A 74 -3.61 -6.14 -15.22
N GLY A 75 -4.73 -5.97 -14.51
CA GLY A 75 -5.40 -7.05 -13.80
C GLY A 75 -4.46 -7.80 -12.85
N SER A 76 -4.32 -9.11 -13.06
CA SER A 76 -3.40 -9.98 -12.32
C SER A 76 -1.98 -10.04 -12.90
N MET A 77 -1.74 -9.42 -14.05
CA MET A 77 -0.42 -9.38 -14.66
C MET A 77 0.49 -8.36 -13.96
N PRO A 78 1.82 -8.53 -14.04
CA PRO A 78 2.76 -7.51 -13.62
C PRO A 78 2.53 -6.18 -14.35
N ILE A 79 2.66 -5.08 -13.63
CA ILE A 79 2.55 -3.73 -14.18
C ILE A 79 3.78 -3.48 -15.06
N ALA A 80 3.54 -3.20 -16.35
CA ALA A 80 4.60 -2.86 -17.31
C ALA A 80 5.00 -1.37 -17.20
N ASN A 81 5.39 -0.94 -16.00
CA ASN A 81 5.89 0.41 -15.71
C ASN A 81 7.06 0.29 -14.75
N LEU A 82 8.21 0.87 -15.10
CA LEU A 82 9.43 0.82 -14.30
C LEU A 82 9.36 1.72 -13.06
N GLY A 83 8.35 2.60 -12.95
CA GLY A 83 8.24 3.54 -11.84
C GLY A 83 9.27 4.66 -11.90
N LYS A 84 9.41 5.38 -10.77
CA LYS A 84 10.38 6.46 -10.60
C LYS A 84 10.93 6.42 -9.18
N TYR A 85 12.21 6.09 -9.06
CA TYR A 85 12.91 6.13 -7.77
C TYR A 85 13.05 7.57 -7.28
N LYS A 86 12.98 7.74 -5.96
CA LYS A 86 13.03 9.02 -5.26
C LYS A 86 13.65 8.80 -3.90
N ASN A 87 14.80 9.41 -3.65
CA ASN A 87 15.60 9.20 -2.45
C ASN A 87 14.85 9.52 -1.15
N GLN A 88 13.89 10.45 -1.18
CA GLN A 88 13.06 10.78 0.00
C GLN A 88 12.21 9.60 0.50
N TYR A 89 11.94 8.59 -0.35
CA TYR A 89 11.18 7.40 0.02
C TYR A 89 12.08 6.19 0.33
N ALA A 90 13.42 6.35 0.29
CA ALA A 90 14.37 5.26 0.48
C ALA A 90 14.23 4.55 1.83
N VAL A 91 13.66 5.21 2.84
CA VAL A 91 13.30 4.60 4.13
C VAL A 91 12.38 3.38 3.98
N PHE A 92 11.61 3.29 2.90
CA PHE A 92 10.73 2.16 2.61
C PHE A 92 11.40 1.02 1.84
N ASP A 93 12.60 1.20 1.27
CA ASP A 93 13.20 0.28 0.29
C ASP A 93 13.30 -1.16 0.80
N ASP A 94 13.80 -1.34 2.03
CA ASP A 94 14.03 -2.66 2.61
C ASP A 94 12.72 -3.39 2.89
N GLU A 95 11.72 -2.68 3.43
CA GLU A 95 10.39 -3.25 3.67
C GLU A 95 9.66 -3.52 2.34
N ILE A 96 9.80 -2.66 1.32
CA ILE A 96 9.23 -2.89 -0.02
C ILE A 96 9.80 -4.18 -0.62
N LYS A 97 11.12 -4.36 -0.62
CA LYS A 97 11.78 -5.56 -1.17
C LYS A 97 11.29 -6.81 -0.46
N LYS A 98 11.20 -6.76 0.87
CA LYS A 98 10.69 -7.87 1.68
C LYS A 98 9.24 -8.21 1.33
N LEU A 99 8.34 -7.22 1.34
CA LEU A 99 6.92 -7.42 1.04
C LEU A 99 6.68 -7.92 -0.38
N LEU A 100 7.46 -7.47 -1.37
CA LEU A 100 7.36 -7.92 -2.75
C LEU A 100 7.80 -9.38 -2.96
N GLN A 101 8.58 -9.96 -2.04
CA GLN A 101 8.95 -11.37 -2.06
C GLN A 101 7.91 -12.27 -1.40
N GLU A 102 6.97 -11.70 -0.63
CA GLU A 102 5.91 -12.44 0.03
C GLU A 102 4.76 -12.77 -0.93
N ASN A 103 3.99 -13.82 -0.61
CA ASN A 103 2.77 -14.09 -1.32
C ASN A 103 1.74 -12.98 -1.05
N VAL A 104 1.23 -12.36 -2.11
CA VAL A 104 0.26 -11.26 -1.99
C VAL A 104 -1.00 -11.63 -1.21
N PHE A 105 -1.44 -12.90 -1.25
CA PHE A 105 -2.61 -13.35 -0.49
C PHE A 105 -2.32 -13.51 1.00
N ASP A 106 -1.07 -13.75 1.40
CA ASP A 106 -0.67 -13.69 2.81
C ASP A 106 -0.77 -12.23 3.30
N LEU A 107 -0.35 -11.26 2.47
CA LEU A 107 -0.54 -9.84 2.77
C LEU A 107 -2.03 -9.46 2.89
N VAL A 108 -2.88 -9.99 2.00
CA VAL A 108 -4.34 -9.82 2.09
C VAL A 108 -4.84 -10.39 3.41
N GLY A 109 -4.46 -11.63 3.75
CA GLY A 109 -4.84 -12.28 5.00
C GLY A 109 -4.42 -11.48 6.24
N ARG A 110 -3.18 -10.96 6.26
CA ARG A 110 -2.70 -10.05 7.33
C ARG A 110 -3.51 -8.77 7.40
N SER A 111 -3.90 -8.19 6.27
CA SER A 111 -4.72 -6.97 6.24
C SER A 111 -6.14 -7.19 6.77
N HIS A 112 -6.68 -8.39 6.61
CA HIS A 112 -7.97 -8.78 7.18
C HIS A 112 -7.95 -9.01 8.69
N GLN A 113 -6.75 -9.14 9.30
CA GLN A 113 -6.62 -9.21 10.75
C GLN A 113 -6.67 -7.83 11.44
N GLN A 114 -6.62 -6.74 10.66
CA GLN A 114 -6.63 -5.38 11.21
C GLN A 114 -8.04 -5.01 11.69
N SER A 115 -8.12 -4.48 12.90
CA SER A 115 -9.38 -4.15 13.58
C SER A 115 -10.20 -3.13 12.80
N PHE A 116 -9.56 -2.12 12.20
CA PHE A 116 -10.27 -1.16 11.35
C PHE A 116 -10.86 -1.82 10.11
N TRP A 117 -10.12 -2.74 9.47
CA TRP A 117 -10.66 -3.49 8.33
C TRP A 117 -11.83 -4.35 8.78
N GLN A 118 -11.71 -5.11 9.86
CA GLN A 118 -12.77 -6.01 10.33
C GLN A 118 -14.06 -5.29 10.69
N LYS A 119 -13.97 -4.10 11.29
CA LYS A 119 -15.13 -3.29 11.68
C LYS A 119 -15.84 -2.65 10.49
N ASN A 120 -15.12 -2.42 9.40
CA ASN A 120 -15.60 -1.63 8.25
C ASN A 120 -15.54 -2.40 6.93
N ARG A 121 -15.24 -3.71 6.96
CA ARG A 121 -15.09 -4.51 5.74
C ARG A 121 -16.39 -4.45 4.95
N ALA A 122 -16.23 -4.33 3.64
CA ALA A 122 -17.31 -4.20 2.68
C ALA A 122 -18.10 -5.53 2.54
N ASP A 123 -18.78 -5.97 3.61
CA ASP A 123 -19.76 -7.06 3.61
C ASP A 123 -21.09 -6.56 2.99
N GLY A 124 -21.01 -5.75 1.94
CA GLY A 124 -22.15 -5.14 1.24
C GLY A 124 -22.72 -3.86 1.86
N LYS A 125 -22.10 -3.27 2.90
CA LYS A 125 -22.50 -1.97 3.45
C LYS A 125 -21.28 -1.13 3.82
N ASN A 126 -21.28 0.11 3.34
CA ASN A 126 -20.26 1.15 3.46
C ASN A 126 -18.96 0.93 2.66
N ILE A 127 -18.96 1.45 1.43
CA ILE A 127 -17.78 1.53 0.54
C ILE A 127 -16.84 2.68 0.98
N ASP A 128 -17.28 3.55 1.89
CA ASP A 128 -16.66 4.86 2.12
C ASP A 128 -15.85 4.96 3.43
N ALA A 129 -15.62 3.85 4.14
CA ALA A 129 -14.77 3.88 5.34
C ALA A 129 -13.30 4.02 4.95
N CYS A 130 -12.77 5.21 5.19
CA CYS A 130 -11.40 5.63 4.91
C CYS A 130 -10.51 5.50 6.15
N TYR A 131 -9.30 4.97 5.96
CA TYR A 131 -8.28 4.92 6.99
C TYR A 131 -7.68 6.30 7.23
N ASN A 132 -7.45 6.66 8.49
CA ASN A 132 -6.48 7.69 8.87
C ASN A 132 -5.17 7.04 9.37
N LEU A 133 -4.13 7.82 9.68
CA LEU A 133 -2.84 7.29 10.14
C LEU A 133 -2.97 6.46 11.43
N SER A 134 -3.80 6.89 12.39
CA SER A 134 -3.99 6.11 13.63
C SER A 134 -4.63 4.75 13.37
N ASN A 135 -5.59 4.67 12.43
CA ASN A 135 -6.18 3.40 12.03
C ASN A 135 -5.22 2.47 11.29
N ILE A 136 -4.12 3.00 10.75
CA ILE A 136 -3.08 2.19 10.11
C ILE A 136 -2.09 1.68 11.17
N SER A 137 -1.76 2.49 12.17
CA SER A 137 -0.83 2.13 13.25
C SER A 137 -1.47 1.22 14.30
N ASP A 138 -2.78 1.34 14.53
CA ASP A 138 -3.52 0.54 15.50
C ASP A 138 -3.42 -0.97 15.16
N ASP A 139 -3.08 -1.78 16.17
CA ASP A 139 -2.78 -3.24 16.18
C ASP A 139 -1.30 -3.64 16.03
#